data_AF-V5I1N2-F1
#
_entry.id   AF-V5I1N2-F1
#
_cell.length_a   1.000
_cell.length_b   1.000
_cell.length_c   1.000
_cell.angle_alpha   90.00
_cell.angle_beta   90.00
_cell.angle_gamma   90.00
#
_symmetry.space_group_name_H-M   'P 1'
#
loop_
_entity.id
_entity.type
_entity.pdbx_description
1 polymer ?
#
loop_
_entity_poly.entity_id
_entity_poly.type
_entity_poly.pdbx_seq_one_letter_code
_entity_poly.pdbx_strand_id
1 'polypeptide(L)'
;MLLKSDININEGMHSLVHATAQVSFRELATLLIIDAFLRLDTLELFHAFEHYRVPGRVWTAQRCHLIRKLKIDDREEGLERRKSGFSTIMIKGEAAALRPMLLLGSCQCGGVEFSLESHTPVPYQLCACGICRKVGGYNGCVNLGGVAKTLVVKKGKDLVKKYTAIKDRGKPNQQICSSERNFCSNCSTMLWLWDRHWPELIHPFSSAIDTELPAPDEMVCVMGGSKPNYVRWPEGKKSVHELYGNDSIEGWHKKHGLYIH
;
A
#
# COMPACT_ATOMS: atom_id res chain seq x y z
N MET A 1 -32.46 -15.41 -60.56
CA MET A 1 -32.61 -16.76 -61.13
C MET A 1 -31.52 -17.63 -60.53
N LEU A 2 -31.89 -18.49 -59.56
CA LEU A 2 -31.28 -19.79 -59.15
C LEU A 2 -29.75 -19.81 -58.86
N LEU A 3 -29.17 -20.35 -57.77
CA LEU A 3 -29.54 -21.34 -56.74
C LEU A 3 -28.45 -21.39 -55.63
N LYS A 4 -28.84 -21.81 -54.41
CA LYS A 4 -28.13 -22.67 -53.42
C LYS A 4 -26.83 -22.14 -52.77
N SER A 5 -26.83 -21.79 -51.48
CA SER A 5 -26.59 -22.63 -50.28
C SER A 5 -25.17 -23.19 -50.20
N ASP A 6 -24.36 -22.67 -49.26
CA ASP A 6 -23.70 -23.43 -48.19
C ASP A 6 -22.85 -22.48 -47.31
N ILE A 7 -23.04 -22.62 -46.00
CA ILE A 7 -22.37 -21.86 -44.94
C ILE A 7 -20.95 -22.40 -44.78
N ASN A 8 -19.93 -21.56 -44.96
CA ASN A 8 -18.55 -21.91 -44.69
C ASN A 8 -18.01 -21.08 -43.51
N ILE A 9 -17.62 -21.79 -42.45
CA ILE A 9 -17.10 -21.25 -41.20
C ILE A 9 -15.64 -20.87 -41.43
N ASN A 10 -15.35 -19.61 -41.78
CA ASN A 10 -13.97 -19.11 -41.75
C ASN A 10 -13.79 -17.57 -41.84
N GLU A 11 -14.57 -16.77 -41.12
CA GLU A 11 -14.34 -15.31 -41.06
C GLU A 11 -14.54 -14.73 -39.65
N GLY A 12 -13.70 -15.14 -38.71
CA GLY A 12 -13.77 -14.66 -37.31
C GLY A 12 -12.42 -14.42 -36.63
N MET A 13 -11.31 -14.28 -37.37
CA MET A 13 -9.96 -14.21 -36.76
C MET A 13 -9.01 -13.18 -37.38
N HIS A 14 -9.51 -12.20 -38.13
CA HIS A 14 -8.65 -11.24 -38.84
C HIS A 14 -8.76 -9.76 -38.44
N SER A 15 -9.40 -9.41 -37.31
CA SER A 15 -9.51 -7.99 -36.90
C SER A 15 -9.05 -7.65 -35.47
N LEU A 16 -8.20 -8.45 -34.83
CA LEU A 16 -7.69 -8.14 -33.48
C LEU A 16 -6.15 -8.13 -33.38
N VAL A 17 -5.48 -7.72 -34.46
CA VAL A 17 -4.04 -7.45 -34.43
C VAL A 17 -3.81 -6.03 -34.92
N HIS A 18 -4.03 -5.03 -34.06
CA HIS A 18 -3.34 -3.74 -34.08
C HIS A 18 -3.72 -2.93 -32.82
N ALA A 19 -2.98 -3.16 -31.74
CA ALA A 19 -2.61 -2.19 -30.69
C ALA A 19 -2.34 -2.90 -29.37
N THR A 20 -1.09 -3.23 -29.10
CA THR A 20 -0.32 -2.74 -27.94
C THR A 20 0.98 -3.54 -27.84
N ALA A 21 2.06 -2.80 -27.61
CA ALA A 21 3.42 -3.28 -27.68
C ALA A 21 3.87 -3.93 -26.36
N GLN A 22 4.75 -4.94 -26.52
CA GLN A 22 5.72 -5.46 -25.56
C GLN A 22 5.18 -6.11 -24.26
N VAL A 23 4.71 -7.35 -24.39
CA VAL A 23 4.87 -8.40 -23.37
C VAL A 23 5.81 -9.46 -23.95
N SER A 24 6.80 -9.91 -23.17
CA SER A 24 7.81 -10.83 -23.70
C SER A 24 7.18 -12.21 -24.01
N PHE A 25 7.65 -12.85 -25.08
CA PHE A 25 7.19 -14.17 -25.55
C PHE A 25 7.25 -15.28 -24.48
N ARG A 26 7.97 -15.08 -23.37
CA ARG A 26 8.11 -16.03 -22.25
C ARG A 26 6.93 -15.99 -21.26
N GLU A 27 6.23 -14.86 -21.13
CA GLU A 27 5.14 -14.71 -20.15
C GLU A 27 3.81 -15.22 -20.71
N LEU A 28 3.55 -15.02 -22.01
CA LEU A 28 2.39 -15.60 -22.70
C LEU A 28 2.45 -17.13 -22.75
N ALA A 29 3.63 -17.72 -22.93
CA ALA A 29 3.81 -19.16 -22.88
C ALA A 29 3.51 -19.73 -21.48
N THR A 30 3.89 -19.02 -20.42
CA THR A 30 3.67 -19.49 -19.04
C THR A 30 2.19 -19.44 -18.66
N LEU A 31 1.46 -18.40 -19.08
CA LEU A 31 0.02 -18.27 -18.81
C LEU A 31 -0.83 -19.25 -19.62
N LEU A 32 -0.47 -19.52 -20.88
CA LEU A 32 -1.15 -20.53 -21.70
C LEU A 32 -0.89 -21.96 -21.19
N ILE A 33 0.30 -22.23 -20.64
CA ILE A 33 0.61 -23.51 -20.00
C ILE A 33 -0.22 -23.66 -18.71
N ILE A 34 -0.36 -22.62 -17.89
CA ILE A 34 -1.14 -22.72 -16.63
C ILE A 34 -2.64 -22.94 -16.90
N ASP A 35 -3.24 -22.27 -17.89
CA ASP A 35 -4.67 -22.47 -18.20
C ASP A 35 -4.94 -23.86 -18.83
N ALA A 36 -3.99 -24.40 -19.60
CA ALA A 36 -4.04 -25.78 -20.07
C ALA A 36 -3.84 -26.80 -18.92
N PHE A 37 -2.99 -26.50 -17.94
CA PHE A 37 -2.74 -27.35 -16.76
C PHE A 37 -3.95 -27.47 -15.82
N LEU A 38 -4.85 -26.49 -15.82
CA LEU A 38 -6.06 -26.49 -15.00
C LEU A 38 -7.20 -27.32 -15.60
N ARG A 39 -7.11 -27.72 -16.87
CA ARG A 39 -8.20 -28.41 -17.60
C ARG A 39 -7.94 -29.87 -17.97
N LEU A 40 -6.74 -30.41 -17.72
CA LEU A 40 -6.39 -31.78 -18.12
C LEU A 40 -6.58 -32.79 -16.99
N ASP A 41 -7.23 -33.91 -17.31
CA ASP A 41 -7.45 -35.04 -16.41
C ASP A 41 -6.17 -35.86 -16.20
N THR A 42 -6.06 -36.50 -15.04
CA THR A 42 -4.81 -37.10 -14.51
C THR A 42 -4.07 -38.09 -15.41
N LEU A 43 -4.73 -38.69 -16.41
CA LEU A 43 -4.13 -39.66 -17.32
C LEU A 43 -3.33 -38.99 -18.47
N GLU A 44 -3.78 -37.82 -18.95
CA GLU A 44 -3.12 -37.13 -20.07
C GLU A 44 -1.83 -36.41 -19.64
N LEU A 45 -1.76 -36.00 -18.37
CA LEU A 45 -0.54 -35.48 -17.75
C LEU A 45 0.59 -36.51 -17.75
N PHE A 46 0.29 -37.81 -17.61
CA PHE A 46 1.34 -38.83 -17.60
C PHE A 46 1.98 -39.01 -18.99
N HIS A 47 1.18 -38.94 -20.06
CA HIS A 47 1.66 -39.03 -21.44
C HIS A 47 2.38 -37.74 -21.90
N ALA A 48 1.92 -36.57 -21.48
CA ALA A 48 2.59 -35.30 -21.79
C ALA A 48 3.99 -35.20 -21.14
N PHE A 49 4.22 -35.88 -20.01
CA PHE A 49 5.49 -35.85 -19.30
C PHE A 49 6.55 -36.83 -19.83
N GLU A 50 6.17 -37.93 -20.51
CA GLU A 50 7.17 -38.82 -21.15
C GLU A 50 7.89 -38.17 -22.33
N HIS A 51 7.27 -37.16 -22.97
CA HIS A 51 7.89 -36.45 -24.10
C HIS A 51 8.89 -35.37 -23.70
N TYR A 52 8.90 -34.92 -22.43
CA TYR A 52 9.86 -33.93 -21.91
C TYR A 52 10.94 -34.60 -21.04
N ARG A 53 11.73 -35.47 -21.67
CA ARG A 53 12.92 -36.06 -21.06
C ARG A 53 14.04 -35.00 -21.00
N VAL A 54 14.14 -34.27 -19.90
CA VAL A 54 15.34 -33.47 -19.60
C VAL A 54 16.40 -34.42 -19.03
N PRO A 55 17.55 -34.64 -19.69
CA PRO A 55 18.58 -35.54 -19.17
C PRO A 55 19.13 -35.00 -17.84
N GLY A 56 19.22 -35.84 -16.80
CA GLY A 56 20.00 -35.57 -15.60
C GLY A 56 19.25 -35.11 -14.33
N ARG A 57 17.92 -35.17 -14.27
CA ARG A 57 17.18 -34.93 -13.00
C ARG A 57 16.29 -36.11 -12.62
N VAL A 58 16.77 -36.91 -11.66
CA VAL A 58 15.97 -37.93 -10.97
C VAL A 58 15.06 -37.23 -9.97
N TRP A 59 13.75 -37.22 -10.22
CA TRP A 59 12.75 -36.76 -9.25
C TRP A 59 12.41 -37.93 -8.32
N THR A 60 12.65 -37.80 -7.02
CA THR A 60 12.34 -38.84 -6.04
C THR A 60 10.86 -38.82 -5.64
N ALA A 61 10.28 -40.01 -5.41
CA ALA A 61 8.87 -40.26 -5.14
C ALA A 61 8.28 -39.46 -3.94
N GLN A 62 9.12 -38.90 -3.07
CA GLN A 62 8.70 -38.07 -1.94
C GLN A 62 8.01 -36.76 -2.36
N ARG A 63 8.31 -36.21 -3.54
CA ARG A 63 7.75 -34.91 -3.95
C ARG A 63 6.34 -35.00 -4.54
N CYS A 64 5.96 -36.16 -5.09
CA CYS A 64 4.61 -36.42 -5.57
C CYS A 64 3.59 -36.56 -4.42
N HIS A 65 4.04 -37.01 -3.24
CA HIS A 65 3.16 -37.17 -2.08
C HIS A 65 2.72 -35.82 -1.48
N LEU A 66 3.59 -34.80 -1.51
CA LEU A 66 3.32 -33.47 -0.97
C LEU A 66 2.25 -32.70 -1.77
N ILE A 67 2.28 -32.82 -3.10
CA ILE A 67 1.28 -32.21 -4.00
C ILE A 67 -0.09 -32.89 -3.83
N ARG A 68 -0.09 -34.21 -3.54
CA ARG A 68 -1.32 -34.97 -3.31
C ARG A 68 -2.01 -34.55 -2.01
N LYS A 69 -1.23 -34.23 -0.97
CA LYS A 69 -1.75 -33.76 0.33
C LYS A 69 -2.37 -32.36 0.23
N LEU A 70 -1.68 -31.43 -0.44
CA LEU A 70 -2.18 -30.07 -0.66
C LEU A 70 -3.47 -30.01 -1.49
N LYS A 71 -3.65 -30.91 -2.47
CA LYS A 71 -4.88 -30.99 -3.29
C LYS A 71 -6.11 -31.55 -2.54
N ILE A 72 -5.91 -32.29 -1.45
CA ILE A 72 -7.00 -32.88 -0.67
C ILE A 72 -7.53 -31.83 0.33
N ASP A 73 -6.63 -31.12 1.03
CA ASP A 73 -7.00 -30.06 1.99
C ASP A 73 -7.78 -28.91 1.31
N ASP A 74 -7.37 -28.46 0.13
CA ASP A 74 -8.08 -27.41 -0.63
C ASP A 74 -9.49 -27.84 -1.08
N ARG A 75 -9.71 -29.14 -1.31
CA ARG A 75 -11.03 -29.68 -1.70
C ARG A 75 -11.98 -29.81 -0.52
N GLU A 76 -11.50 -30.15 0.67
CA GLU A 76 -12.33 -30.24 1.86
C GLU A 76 -12.73 -28.85 2.37
N GLU A 77 -11.79 -27.89 2.47
CA GLU A 77 -12.11 -26.50 2.84
C GLU A 77 -13.06 -25.82 1.84
N GLY A 78 -12.88 -26.10 0.55
CA GLY A 78 -13.73 -25.57 -0.52
C GLY A 78 -15.15 -26.14 -0.55
N LEU A 79 -15.36 -27.32 0.04
CA LEU A 79 -16.68 -27.99 0.09
C LEU A 79 -17.45 -27.62 1.36
N GLU A 80 -16.76 -27.39 2.49
CA GLU A 80 -17.37 -26.89 3.72
C GLU A 80 -17.87 -25.45 3.59
N ARG A 81 -17.12 -24.58 2.91
CA ARG A 81 -17.56 -23.20 2.60
C ARG A 81 -18.79 -23.13 1.69
N ARG A 82 -19.07 -24.18 0.91
CA ARG A 82 -20.25 -24.21 0.00
C ARG A 82 -21.51 -24.77 0.66
N LYS A 83 -21.40 -25.50 1.76
CA LYS A 83 -22.56 -26.07 2.47
C LYS A 83 -23.19 -25.12 3.48
N SER A 84 -22.47 -24.10 3.95
CA SER A 84 -23.06 -23.00 4.73
C SER A 84 -23.65 -21.92 3.82
N GLY A 85 -24.69 -22.29 3.05
CA GLY A 85 -25.43 -21.36 2.22
C GLY A 85 -26.16 -20.30 3.06
N PHE A 86 -26.15 -19.08 2.55
CA PHE A 86 -27.31 -18.19 2.49
C PHE A 86 -28.14 -18.10 3.78
N SER A 87 -27.61 -17.38 4.77
CA SER A 87 -28.47 -16.55 5.61
C SER A 87 -27.92 -15.13 5.58
N THR A 88 -28.82 -14.20 5.36
CA THR A 88 -28.69 -12.75 5.32
C THR A 88 -27.64 -12.20 6.30
N ILE A 89 -26.39 -12.06 5.86
CA ILE A 89 -25.45 -11.12 6.46
C ILE A 89 -25.73 -9.79 5.79
N MET A 90 -26.76 -9.10 6.28
CA MET A 90 -26.87 -7.66 6.14
C MET A 90 -25.56 -7.06 6.66
N ILE A 91 -24.88 -6.41 5.73
CA ILE A 91 -23.57 -5.81 5.82
C ILE A 91 -23.48 -4.95 7.10
N LYS A 92 -22.68 -5.39 8.08
CA LYS A 92 -22.20 -4.56 9.21
C LYS A 92 -21.18 -3.49 8.72
N GLY A 93 -21.33 -2.98 7.51
CA GLY A 93 -20.38 -2.10 6.83
C GLY A 93 -20.76 -0.62 6.83
N GLU A 94 -22.03 -0.27 7.09
CA GLU A 94 -22.47 1.14 7.02
C GLU A 94 -22.44 1.87 8.37
N ALA A 95 -22.25 1.17 9.48
CA ALA A 95 -22.22 1.79 10.82
C ALA A 95 -20.83 2.24 11.31
N ALA A 96 -19.75 1.91 10.58
CA ALA A 96 -18.38 2.30 10.93
C ALA A 96 -17.96 3.68 10.39
N ALA A 97 -18.77 4.30 9.52
CA ALA A 97 -18.39 5.49 8.74
C ALA A 97 -18.70 6.85 9.41
N LEU A 98 -19.13 6.87 10.68
CA LEU A 98 -19.56 8.08 11.40
C LEU A 98 -18.62 8.51 12.53
N ARG A 99 -17.46 7.87 12.65
CA ARG A 99 -16.46 8.23 13.66
C ARG A 99 -15.09 8.31 13.02
N PRO A 100 -14.26 9.30 13.39
CA PRO A 100 -12.87 9.36 12.92
C PRO A 100 -12.13 8.05 13.20
N MET A 101 -11.23 7.70 12.28
CA MET A 101 -10.47 6.47 12.35
C MET A 101 -9.53 6.48 13.56
N LEU A 102 -9.58 5.42 14.37
CA LEU A 102 -8.62 5.23 15.46
C LEU A 102 -7.28 4.75 14.87
N LEU A 103 -6.25 5.59 15.00
CA LEU A 103 -4.88 5.27 14.67
C LEU A 103 -4.17 4.73 15.90
N LEU A 104 -3.63 3.52 15.78
CA LEU A 104 -2.69 2.92 16.73
C LEU A 104 -1.29 3.12 16.18
N GLY A 105 -0.35 3.47 17.05
CA GLY A 105 1.03 3.65 16.64
C GLY A 105 2.02 3.23 17.69
N SER A 106 3.24 2.92 17.25
CA SER A 106 4.33 2.48 18.10
C SER A 106 5.68 2.92 17.55
N CYS A 107 6.71 2.87 18.39
CA CYS A 107 8.08 3.04 17.96
C CYS A 107 8.71 1.70 17.54
N GLN A 108 9.79 1.74 16.76
CA GLN A 108 10.46 0.54 16.26
C GLN A 108 10.90 -0.44 17.38
N CYS A 109 11.37 0.06 18.52
CA CYS A 109 11.78 -0.80 19.63
C CYS A 109 10.62 -1.28 20.53
N GLY A 110 9.36 -0.92 20.22
CA GLY A 110 8.19 -1.25 21.03
C GLY A 110 8.15 -0.59 22.42
N GLY A 111 9.04 0.37 22.70
CA GLY A 111 9.10 1.08 23.99
C GLY A 111 7.98 2.10 24.17
N VAL A 112 7.51 2.70 23.07
CA VAL A 112 6.41 3.67 23.02
C VAL A 112 5.25 3.09 22.23
N GLU A 113 4.05 3.20 22.80
CA GLU A 113 2.78 2.86 22.15
C GLU A 113 1.79 4.01 22.40
N PHE A 114 1.05 4.41 21.36
CA PHE A 114 0.10 5.50 21.43
C PHE A 114 -1.14 5.24 20.55
N SER A 115 -2.17 6.03 20.76
CA SER A 115 -3.33 6.09 19.87
C SER A 115 -3.88 7.50 19.72
N LEU A 116 -4.55 7.79 18.62
CA LEU A 116 -5.30 9.03 18.40
C LEU A 116 -6.38 8.82 17.33
N GLU A 117 -7.36 9.72 17.25
CA GLU A 117 -8.38 9.74 16.21
C GLU A 117 -7.95 10.61 15.01
N SER A 118 -8.34 10.21 13.80
CA SER A 118 -8.06 10.93 12.56
C SER A 118 -9.26 10.97 11.62
N HIS A 119 -9.60 12.18 11.16
CA HIS A 119 -10.51 12.40 10.04
C HIS A 119 -9.83 12.28 8.67
N THR A 120 -8.48 12.14 8.66
CA THR A 120 -7.63 12.25 7.47
C THR A 120 -6.51 11.20 7.48
N PRO A 121 -6.87 9.89 7.47
CA PRO A 121 -5.90 8.82 7.68
C PRO A 121 -5.05 8.48 6.45
N VAL A 122 -5.35 9.06 5.28
CA VAL A 122 -4.66 8.68 4.02
C VAL A 122 -3.26 9.33 3.97
N PRO A 123 -2.17 8.55 3.87
CA PRO A 123 -0.79 9.03 3.86
C PRO A 123 -0.38 9.58 2.49
N TYR A 124 -1.03 10.64 2.02
CA TYR A 124 -0.87 11.14 0.65
C TYR A 124 0.30 12.12 0.46
N GLN A 125 0.71 12.88 1.50
CA GLN A 125 1.62 14.02 1.34
C GLN A 125 3.05 13.72 1.82
N LEU A 126 4.00 13.61 0.88
CA LEU A 126 5.42 13.41 1.17
C LEU A 126 6.18 14.75 1.18
N CYS A 127 6.73 15.13 2.33
CA CYS A 127 7.59 16.31 2.46
C CYS A 127 9.08 15.94 2.37
N ALA A 128 9.76 16.44 1.33
CA ALA A 128 11.19 16.18 1.11
C ALA A 128 12.13 17.30 1.60
N CYS A 129 11.64 18.16 2.50
CA CYS A 129 12.48 19.24 3.03
C CYS A 129 13.71 18.70 3.79
N GLY A 130 14.74 19.53 3.92
CA GLY A 130 15.97 19.16 4.63
C GLY A 130 15.74 18.67 6.06
N ILE A 131 14.70 19.15 6.76
CA ILE A 131 14.35 18.68 8.11
C ILE A 131 13.80 17.26 8.02
N CYS A 132 12.72 17.04 7.26
CA CYS A 132 12.08 15.74 7.10
C CYS A 132 13.05 14.66 6.63
N ARG A 133 13.93 14.97 5.67
CA ARG A 133 14.93 14.00 5.19
C ARG A 133 15.98 13.62 6.23
N LYS A 134 16.31 14.55 7.14
CA LYS A 134 17.33 14.31 8.17
C LYS A 134 16.77 13.61 9.40
N VAL A 135 15.50 13.83 9.74
CA VAL A 135 14.90 13.30 10.96
C VAL A 135 14.01 12.08 10.72
N GLY A 136 13.38 11.95 9.55
CA GLY A 136 12.43 10.87 9.28
C GLY A 136 12.73 9.99 8.08
N GLY A 137 13.89 10.15 7.43
CA GLY A 137 14.40 9.18 6.46
C GLY A 137 14.78 9.75 5.11
N TYR A 138 15.48 8.96 4.30
CA TYR A 138 16.13 9.38 3.04
C TYR A 138 15.26 10.24 2.10
N ASN A 139 13.99 9.85 1.88
CA ASN A 139 13.05 10.54 0.99
C ASN A 139 12.24 11.66 1.68
N GLY A 140 12.25 11.73 3.00
CA GLY A 140 11.45 12.68 3.77
C GLY A 140 10.45 12.02 4.69
N CYS A 141 9.33 12.70 4.96
CA CYS A 141 8.30 12.23 5.88
C CYS A 141 6.92 12.39 5.27
N VAL A 142 6.01 11.47 5.62
CA VAL A 142 4.57 11.61 5.37
C VAL A 142 3.86 11.74 6.72
N ASN A 143 3.25 12.89 6.94
CA ASN A 143 2.46 13.18 8.14
C ASN A 143 0.98 13.02 7.83
N LEU A 144 0.23 12.46 8.78
CA LEU A 144 -1.24 12.42 8.73
C LEU A 144 -1.83 13.62 9.49
N GLY A 145 -3.13 13.84 9.34
CA GLY A 145 -3.87 14.68 10.28
C GLY A 145 -4.39 13.84 11.44
N GLY A 146 -4.51 14.45 12.60
CA GLY A 146 -4.95 13.81 13.83
C GLY A 146 -5.53 14.83 14.79
N VAL A 147 -6.43 14.36 15.66
CA VAL A 147 -7.11 15.20 16.64
C VAL A 147 -6.31 15.23 17.94
N ALA A 148 -5.65 16.35 18.25
CA ALA A 148 -4.66 16.42 19.34
C ALA A 148 -5.21 15.99 20.71
N LYS A 149 -6.44 16.38 21.04
CA LYS A 149 -7.08 16.04 22.32
C LYS A 149 -7.33 14.53 22.53
N THR A 150 -7.25 13.74 21.46
CA THR A 150 -7.47 12.28 21.49
C THR A 150 -6.18 11.48 21.61
N LEU A 151 -5.02 12.14 21.58
CA LEU A 151 -3.73 11.47 21.77
C LEU A 151 -3.67 10.84 23.16
N VAL A 152 -3.49 9.53 23.20
CA VAL A 152 -3.21 8.77 24.41
C VAL A 152 -1.90 8.01 24.22
N VAL A 153 -0.88 8.36 25.00
CA VAL A 153 0.36 7.58 25.09
C VAL A 153 0.14 6.44 26.09
N LYS A 154 -0.04 5.23 25.58
CA LYS A 154 -0.35 4.02 26.36
C LYS A 154 0.87 3.49 27.11
N LYS A 155 2.07 3.68 26.54
CA LYS A 155 3.33 3.16 27.06
C LYS A 155 4.50 4.07 26.68
N GLY A 156 5.52 4.15 27.56
CA GLY A 156 6.80 4.81 27.26
C GLY A 156 6.77 6.33 27.23
N LYS A 157 5.92 6.98 28.03
CA LYS A 157 5.81 8.45 28.09
C LYS A 157 7.13 9.13 28.45
N ASP A 158 7.95 8.49 29.28
CA ASP A 158 9.30 8.92 29.70
C ASP A 158 10.35 8.82 28.57
N LEU A 159 10.11 7.91 27.61
CA LEU A 159 10.94 7.72 26.42
C LEU A 159 10.63 8.74 25.31
N VAL A 160 9.52 9.47 25.39
CA VAL A 160 9.17 10.49 24.40
C VAL A 160 10.00 11.75 24.66
N LYS A 161 10.86 12.11 23.70
CA LYS A 161 11.62 13.36 23.72
C LYS A 161 11.13 14.30 22.62
N LYS A 162 11.35 15.59 22.83
CA LYS A 162 10.94 16.66 21.93
C LYS A 162 12.16 17.29 21.26
N TYR A 163 12.06 17.53 19.97
CA TYR A 163 13.05 18.25 19.19
C TYR A 163 12.40 19.37 18.38
N THR A 164 12.93 20.58 18.54
CA THR A 164 12.53 21.75 17.76
C THR A 164 13.55 21.98 16.66
N ALA A 165 13.12 21.82 15.41
CA ALA A 165 14.02 21.91 14.27
C ALA A 165 14.46 23.35 13.96
N ILE A 166 15.60 23.47 13.26
CA ILE A 166 16.09 24.74 12.73
C ILE A 166 15.85 24.74 11.22
N LYS A 167 15.00 25.66 10.75
CA LYS A 167 14.78 25.95 9.33
C LYS A 167 15.93 26.81 8.79
N ASP A 168 16.29 26.58 7.53
CA ASP A 168 17.35 27.32 6.83
C ASP A 168 18.67 27.38 7.60
N ARG A 169 19.02 26.26 8.26
CA ARG A 169 20.23 26.14 9.08
C ARG A 169 21.48 26.53 8.29
N GLY A 170 22.23 27.50 8.81
CA GLY A 170 23.45 28.04 8.19
C GLY A 170 23.22 29.14 7.14
N LYS A 171 21.99 29.63 6.95
CA LYS A 171 21.68 30.75 6.06
C LYS A 171 21.33 32.02 6.86
N PRO A 172 21.36 33.22 6.23
CA PRO A 172 20.98 34.48 6.90
C PRO A 172 19.55 34.49 7.48
N ASN A 173 18.64 33.71 6.90
CA ASN A 173 17.24 33.60 7.32
C ASN A 173 16.97 32.39 8.23
N GLN A 174 18.00 31.88 8.92
CA GLN A 174 17.87 30.75 9.85
C GLN A 174 16.83 31.05 10.95
N GLN A 175 15.97 30.08 11.24
CA GLN A 175 14.93 30.24 12.27
C GLN A 175 14.65 28.92 13.01
N ILE A 176 14.41 29.02 14.32
CA ILE A 176 13.87 27.91 15.11
C ILE A 176 12.39 27.73 14.74
N CYS A 177 11.99 26.52 14.38
CA CYS A 177 10.59 26.19 14.09
C CYS A 177 9.73 26.34 15.36
N SER A 178 8.44 26.66 15.19
CA SER A 178 7.48 26.59 16.29
C SER A 178 7.04 25.17 16.63
N SER A 179 7.16 24.25 15.67
CA SER A 179 6.69 22.88 15.79
C SER A 179 7.68 21.97 16.52
N GLU A 180 7.12 21.16 17.42
CA GLU A 180 7.80 20.17 18.23
C GLU A 180 7.65 18.78 17.60
N ARG A 181 8.78 18.13 17.34
CA ARG A 181 8.81 16.74 16.88
C ARG A 181 9.04 15.82 18.07
N ASN A 182 8.13 14.89 18.27
CA ASN A 182 8.18 13.91 19.35
C ASN A 182 8.73 12.60 18.80
N PHE A 183 9.72 12.03 19.49
CA PHE A 183 10.41 10.82 19.05
C PHE A 183 10.77 9.92 20.24
N CYS A 184 10.94 8.63 19.97
CA CYS A 184 11.41 7.67 20.98
C CYS A 184 12.91 7.87 21.22
N SER A 185 13.34 8.08 22.46
CA SER A 185 14.75 8.26 22.82
C SER A 185 15.61 7.01 22.58
N ASN A 186 15.00 5.82 22.57
CA ASN A 186 15.75 4.56 22.45
C ASN A 186 16.05 4.22 20.99
N CYS A 187 15.06 4.34 20.10
CA CYS A 187 15.20 3.92 18.70
C CYS A 187 15.08 5.06 17.69
N SER A 188 14.90 6.29 18.15
CA SER A 188 14.77 7.49 17.31
C SER A 188 13.58 7.48 16.33
N THR A 189 12.60 6.60 16.52
CA THR A 189 11.37 6.63 15.70
C THR A 189 10.65 7.96 15.92
N MET A 190 10.44 8.69 14.84
CA MET A 190 9.60 9.88 14.83
C MET A 190 8.13 9.47 15.04
N LEU A 191 7.49 10.01 16.07
CA LEU A 191 6.15 9.61 16.48
C LEU A 191 5.09 10.57 15.95
N TRP A 192 5.18 11.84 16.34
CA TRP A 192 4.28 12.90 15.86
C TRP A 192 4.91 14.28 15.90
N LEU A 193 4.34 15.19 15.12
CA LEU A 193 4.63 16.62 15.14
C LEU A 193 3.43 17.36 15.76
N TRP A 194 3.70 18.36 16.60
CA TRP A 194 2.69 19.26 17.17
C TRP A 194 3.18 20.70 17.08
N ASP A 195 2.29 21.66 16.89
CA ASP A 195 2.63 23.09 16.86
C ASP A 195 1.63 23.87 17.70
N ARG A 196 2.14 24.75 18.57
CA ARG A 196 1.32 25.57 19.47
C ARG A 196 0.35 26.50 18.76
N HIS A 197 0.57 26.85 17.49
CA HIS A 197 -0.32 27.73 16.74
C HIS A 197 -1.59 27.02 16.26
N TRP A 198 -1.60 25.69 16.23
CA TRP A 198 -2.75 24.83 15.90
C TRP A 198 -2.90 23.74 16.97
N PRO A 199 -3.22 24.12 18.23
CA PRO A 199 -3.19 23.21 19.36
C PRO A 199 -4.17 22.03 19.25
N GLU A 200 -5.21 22.17 18.43
CA GLU A 200 -6.21 21.15 18.11
C GLU A 200 -5.69 20.06 17.15
N LEU A 201 -4.62 20.34 16.40
CA LEU A 201 -4.05 19.44 15.40
C LEU A 201 -2.82 18.73 15.94
N ILE A 202 -2.70 17.46 15.58
CA ILE A 202 -1.47 16.69 15.77
C ILE A 202 -1.18 15.89 14.50
N HIS A 203 0.10 15.77 14.15
CA HIS A 203 0.53 15.21 12.88
C HIS A 203 1.39 13.98 13.11
N PRO A 204 0.80 12.78 13.31
CA PRO A 204 1.59 11.57 13.46
C PRO A 204 2.37 11.28 12.17
N PHE A 205 3.57 10.74 12.32
CA PHE A 205 4.33 10.22 11.18
C PHE A 205 3.70 8.88 10.79
N SER A 206 3.29 8.74 9.52
CA SER A 206 2.69 7.50 9.01
C SER A 206 3.58 6.26 9.24
N SER A 207 4.91 6.45 9.26
CA SER A 207 5.89 5.40 9.57
C SER A 207 5.82 4.85 11.00
N ALA A 208 5.10 5.52 11.90
CA ALA A 208 4.89 5.09 13.28
C ALA A 208 3.45 4.61 13.54
N ILE A 209 2.62 4.49 12.50
CA ILE A 209 1.26 4.01 12.61
C ILE A 209 1.21 2.52 12.26
N ASP A 210 0.64 1.74 13.17
CA ASP A 210 0.47 0.29 13.06
C ASP A 210 -0.92 -0.07 12.50
N THR A 211 -1.91 0.82 12.64
CA THR A 211 -3.22 0.66 11.97
C THR A 211 -3.02 0.60 10.46
N GLU A 212 -3.66 -0.35 9.79
CA GLU A 212 -3.64 -0.45 8.33
C GLU A 212 -4.25 0.82 7.70
N LEU A 213 -3.42 1.57 6.98
CA LEU A 213 -3.80 2.85 6.38
C LEU A 213 -4.31 2.65 4.95
N PRO A 214 -5.30 3.45 4.50
CA PRO A 214 -5.73 3.43 3.10
C PRO A 214 -4.58 3.87 2.20
N ALA A 215 -4.34 3.16 1.10
CA ALA A 215 -3.34 3.57 0.13
C ALA A 215 -3.82 4.80 -0.68
N PRO A 216 -2.99 5.84 -0.85
CA PRO A 216 -3.35 6.98 -1.71
C PRO A 216 -3.25 6.60 -3.19
N ASP A 217 -4.26 7.00 -3.98
CA ASP A 217 -4.21 6.87 -5.46
C ASP A 217 -3.18 7.83 -6.11
N GLU A 218 -2.83 8.90 -5.41
CA GLU A 218 -1.85 9.89 -5.85
C GLU A 218 -1.03 10.42 -4.67
N MET A 219 0.29 10.46 -4.83
CA MET A 219 1.18 11.12 -3.87
C MET A 219 1.31 12.62 -4.18
N VAL A 220 1.17 13.46 -3.16
CA VAL A 220 1.49 14.88 -3.23
C VAL A 220 2.87 15.12 -2.63
N CYS A 221 3.86 15.34 -3.49
CA CYS A 221 5.26 15.55 -3.11
C CYS A 221 5.53 17.05 -2.94
N VAL A 222 5.87 17.49 -1.73
CA VAL A 222 6.09 18.90 -1.40
C VAL A 222 7.55 19.18 -1.05
N MET A 223 7.91 20.48 -1.08
CA MET A 223 9.25 20.98 -0.79
C MET A 223 10.32 20.49 -1.78
N GLY A 224 9.95 20.38 -3.06
CA GLY A 224 10.83 20.01 -4.16
C GLY A 224 12.08 20.87 -4.26
N GLY A 225 11.97 22.18 -4.00
CA GLY A 225 13.11 23.10 -4.06
C GLY A 225 14.15 22.88 -2.95
N SER A 226 13.78 22.13 -1.91
CA SER A 226 14.70 21.70 -0.85
C SER A 226 15.22 20.26 -1.05
N LYS A 227 14.70 19.52 -2.04
CA LYS A 227 15.06 18.13 -2.30
C LYS A 227 16.33 18.08 -3.17
N PRO A 228 17.42 17.43 -2.73
CA PRO A 228 18.59 17.22 -3.56
C PRO A 228 18.29 16.34 -4.79
N ASN A 229 19.06 16.51 -5.85
CA ASN A 229 18.87 15.78 -7.12
C ASN A 229 19.00 14.26 -6.96
N TYR A 230 19.84 13.78 -6.04
CA TYR A 230 20.04 12.34 -5.83
C TYR A 230 18.85 11.64 -5.16
N VAL A 231 17.96 12.37 -4.49
CA VAL A 231 16.78 11.80 -3.82
C VAL A 231 15.67 11.61 -4.84
N ARG A 232 15.15 10.39 -4.95
CA ARG A 232 14.09 10.02 -5.89
C ARG A 232 12.71 10.21 -5.27
N TRP A 233 11.77 10.68 -6.09
CA TRP A 233 10.36 10.69 -5.73
C TRP A 233 9.78 9.27 -5.75
N PRO A 234 8.68 9.01 -5.01
CA PRO A 234 7.98 7.73 -5.11
C PRO A 234 7.52 7.46 -6.54
N GLU A 235 7.46 6.18 -6.89
CA GLU A 235 6.91 5.72 -8.16
C GLU A 235 5.38 5.91 -8.18
N GLY A 236 4.76 5.74 -9.36
CA GLY A 236 3.32 5.94 -9.53
C GLY A 236 2.89 7.40 -9.71
N LYS A 237 1.56 7.61 -9.67
CA LYS A 237 0.90 8.89 -9.88
C LYS A 237 1.26 9.87 -8.76
N LYS A 238 1.72 11.06 -9.15
CA LYS A 238 2.13 12.09 -8.20
C LYS A 238 2.06 13.49 -8.79
N SER A 239 1.85 14.46 -7.90
CA SER A 239 2.09 15.87 -8.16
C SER A 239 3.29 16.35 -7.34
N VAL A 240 4.13 17.21 -7.94
CA VAL A 240 5.36 17.72 -7.31
C VAL A 240 5.27 19.24 -7.18
N HIS A 241 5.56 19.74 -5.99
CA HIS A 241 5.49 21.15 -5.64
C HIS A 241 6.85 21.62 -5.11
N GLU A 242 7.36 22.74 -5.62
CA GLU A 242 8.61 23.34 -5.15
C GLU A 242 8.55 23.73 -3.66
N LEU A 243 7.37 24.19 -3.22
CA LEU A 243 7.01 24.48 -1.84
C LEU A 243 5.84 23.58 -1.41
N TYR A 244 4.92 24.10 -0.61
CA TYR A 244 3.65 23.44 -0.31
C TYR A 244 2.63 23.71 -1.43
N GLY A 245 1.73 22.75 -1.65
CA GLY A 245 0.57 22.95 -2.51
C GLY A 245 -0.50 23.83 -1.83
N ASN A 246 -1.61 24.06 -2.52
CA ASN A 246 -2.69 24.93 -2.04
C ASN A 246 -3.61 24.27 -1.02
N ASP A 247 -3.68 22.94 -1.00
CA ASP A 247 -4.58 22.19 -0.14
C ASP A 247 -3.96 21.93 1.23
N SER A 248 -4.74 22.14 2.29
CA SER A 248 -4.44 21.57 3.62
C SER A 248 -4.65 20.05 3.61
N ILE A 249 -4.15 19.34 4.62
CA ILE A 249 -4.39 17.88 4.77
C ILE A 249 -5.90 17.59 4.75
N GLU A 250 -6.68 18.36 5.51
CA GLU A 250 -8.14 18.26 5.51
C GLU A 250 -8.75 18.60 4.15
N GLY A 251 -8.34 19.71 3.53
CA GLY A 251 -8.87 20.16 2.25
C GLY A 251 -8.66 19.13 1.14
N TRP A 252 -7.47 18.51 1.11
CA TRP A 252 -7.17 17.44 0.16
C TRP A 252 -8.08 16.23 0.39
N HIS A 253 -8.25 15.77 1.64
CA HIS A 253 -9.12 14.64 1.95
C HIS A 253 -10.59 14.91 1.59
N LYS A 254 -11.10 16.11 1.89
CA LYS A 254 -12.47 16.52 1.52
C LYS A 254 -12.66 16.52 0.00
N LYS A 255 -11.72 17.10 -0.74
CA LYS A 255 -11.74 17.18 -2.21
C LYS A 255 -11.75 15.79 -2.87
N HIS A 256 -11.12 14.80 -2.25
CA HIS A 256 -11.04 13.44 -2.78
C HIS A 256 -12.12 12.50 -2.20
N GLY A 257 -13.04 13.00 -1.36
CA GLY A 257 -14.05 12.16 -0.72
C GLY A 257 -13.47 11.15 0.28
N LEU A 258 -12.28 11.42 0.81
CA LEU A 258 -11.53 10.56 1.74
C LEU A 258 -11.55 11.10 3.19
N TYR A 259 -12.30 12.17 3.44
CA TYR A 259 -12.50 12.72 4.77
C TYR A 259 -13.51 11.89 5.55
N ILE A 260 -13.16 11.48 6.77
CA ILE A 260 -14.05 10.72 7.66
C ILE A 260 -14.73 11.70 8.61
N HIS A 261 -16.06 11.66 8.72
CA HIS A 261 -16.82 12.57 9.59
C HIS A 261 -16.82 12.12 11.06
#